data_AF-A0A7W1Q984-F1
#
_entry.id   AF-A0A7W1Q984-F1
#
_cell.length_a   1.000
_cell.length_b   1.000
_cell.length_c   1.000
_cell.angle_alpha   90.00
_cell.angle_beta   90.00
_cell.angle_gamma   90.00
#
_symmetry.space_group_name_H-M   'P 1'
#
loop_
_entity.id
_entity.type
_entity.pdbx_description
1 polymer ?
#
loop_
_entity_poly.entity_id
_entity_poly.type
_entity_poly.pdbx_seq_one_letter_code
_entity_poly.pdbx_strand_id
1 'polypeptide(L)' 'MNDWFVFVGPMLYTTSDGGSTWSTTRTVAPKAPQVWDVSFSSATDGWAIFAPVVTGPRAGSALVTTSDGGRHWAPLAPR' A
#
# COMPACT_ATOMS: atom_id res chain seq x y z
N MET A 1 -12.73 -9.33 6.54
CA MET A 1 -11.40 -9.70 7.04
C MET A 1 -11.09 -8.78 8.19
N ASN A 2 -10.66 -9.31 9.34
CA ASN A 2 -10.19 -8.50 10.47
C ASN A 2 -8.67 -8.44 10.43
N ASP A 3 -8.15 -8.03 9.28
CA ASP A 3 -6.72 -7.99 9.04
C ASP A 3 -6.24 -6.55 9.23
N TRP A 4 -5.18 -6.35 10.00
CA TRP A 4 -4.53 -5.05 10.13
C TRP A 4 -3.32 -4.97 9.21
N PHE A 5 -3.06 -3.76 8.72
CA PHE A 5 -2.00 -3.49 7.75
C PHE A 5 -1.16 -2.30 8.24
N VAL A 6 0.15 -2.39 8.06
CA VAL A 6 1.08 -1.27 8.33
C VAL A 6 2.10 -1.18 7.21
N PHE A 7 2.35 0.03 6.71
CA PHE A 7 3.44 0.29 5.78
C PHE A 7 4.63 0.91 6.50
N VAL A 8 5.83 0.35 6.28
CA VAL A 8 7.11 0.94 6.73
C VAL A 8 8.08 0.93 5.57
N GLY A 9 8.29 2.09 4.95
CA GLY A 9 9.07 2.20 3.72
C GLY A 9 8.50 1.29 2.62
N PRO A 10 9.31 0.41 2.00
CA PRO A 10 8.83 -0.51 0.97
C PRO A 10 8.16 -1.78 1.53
N MET A 11 7.99 -1.91 2.85
CA MET A 11 7.44 -3.12 3.47
C MET A 11 5.98 -2.92 3.86
N LEU A 12 5.16 -3.90 3.50
CA LEU A 12 3.79 -4.09 3.98
C LEU A 12 3.82 -5.18 5.06
N TYR A 13 3.32 -4.84 6.24
CA TYR A 13 3.12 -5.75 7.34
C TYR A 13 1.62 -6.06 7.44
N THR A 14 1.29 -7.35 7.55
CA THR A 14 -0.09 -7.82 7.66
C THR A 14 -0.22 -8.74 8.86
N THR A 15 -1.34 -8.66 9.56
CA THR A 15 -1.69 -9.56 10.67
C THR A 15 -3.14 -9.97 10.55
N SER A 16 -3.44 -11.21 10.93
CA SER A 16 -4.79 -11.77 11.00
C SER A 16 -5.17 -12.17 12.44
N ASP A 17 -4.32 -11.89 13.42
CA ASP A 17 -4.47 -12.29 14.83
C ASP A 17 -4.40 -11.09 15.79
N GLY A 18 -4.82 -9.92 15.30
CA GLY A 18 -4.87 -8.68 16.09
C GLY A 18 -3.49 -8.08 16.39
N GLY A 19 -2.47 -8.43 15.61
CA GLY A 19 -1.10 -7.92 15.78
C GLY A 19 -0.22 -8.77 16.68
N SER A 20 -0.64 -9.98 17.03
CA SER A 20 0.18 -10.93 17.81
C SER A 20 1.32 -11.49 16.96
N THR A 21 1.05 -11.76 15.68
CA THR A 21 2.05 -12.13 14.67
C THR A 21 1.89 -11.30 13.40
N TRP A 22 3.00 -11.05 12.71
CA TRP A 22 3.05 -10.23 11.52
C TRP A 22 3.75 -10.97 10.39
N SER A 23 3.15 -10.94 9.20
CA SER A 23 3.78 -11.31 7.94
C SER A 23 4.28 -10.06 7.23
N THR A 24 5.43 -10.16 6.56
CA THR A 24 6.03 -9.03 5.85
C THR A 24 6.13 -9.31 4.35
N THR A 25 5.68 -8.36 3.56
CA THR A 25 5.75 -8.37 2.10
C THR A 25 6.55 -7.17 1.61
N ARG A 26 7.61 -7.40 0.84
CA ARG A 26 8.29 -6.32 0.13
C ARG A 26 7.45 -5.91 -1.06
N THR A 27 7.15 -4.62 -1.13
CA THR A 27 6.31 -4.04 -2.17
C THR A 27 7.16 -3.51 -3.32
N VAL A 28 6.66 -3.70 -4.54
CA VAL A 28 7.17 -3.05 -5.75
C VAL A 28 6.20 -1.95 -6.13
N ALA A 29 6.66 -0.71 -6.03
CA ALA A 29 5.89 0.49 -6.30
C ALA A 29 6.64 1.42 -7.27
N PRO A 30 5.92 2.24 -8.07
CA PRO A 30 6.55 3.12 -9.06
C PRO A 30 7.52 4.16 -8.49
N LYS A 31 7.46 4.45 -7.18
CA LYS A 31 8.37 5.30 -6.39
C LYS A 31 8.38 4.82 -4.94
N ALA A 32 9.41 5.12 -4.16
CA ALA A 32 9.41 4.91 -2.70
C ALA A 32 8.38 5.87 -2.06
N PRO A 33 7.16 5.42 -1.74
CA PRO A 33 6.08 6.33 -1.39
C PRO A 33 6.03 6.52 0.13
N GLN A 34 5.65 7.71 0.57
CA GLN A 34 4.92 7.78 1.84
C GLN A 34 3.52 7.23 1.60
N VAL A 35 3.07 6.33 2.46
CA VAL A 35 1.71 5.80 2.40
C VAL A 35 0.84 6.62 3.33
N TRP A 36 -0.17 7.28 2.78
CA TRP A 36 -1.13 8.06 3.57
C TRP A 36 -2.21 7.17 4.15
N ASP A 37 -2.71 6.25 3.34
CA ASP A 37 -3.73 5.30 3.74
C ASP A 37 -3.63 4.03 2.87
N VAL A 38 -4.09 2.92 3.41
CA VAL A 38 -4.16 1.61 2.76
C VAL A 38 -5.42 0.88 3.22
N SER A 39 -6.10 0.25 2.27
CA SER A 39 -7.26 -0.59 2.56
C SER A 39 -7.31 -1.80 1.63
N PHE A 40 -7.78 -2.91 2.17
CA PHE A 40 -7.96 -4.17 1.44
C PHE A 40 -9.41 -4.60 1.52
N SER A 41 -10.00 -4.94 0.38
CA SER A 41 -11.36 -5.52 0.30
C SER A 41 -11.34 -7.06 0.39
N SER A 42 -10.20 -7.65 0.02
CA SER A 42 -9.91 -9.08 0.11
C SER A 42 -8.43 -9.27 0.49
N ALA A 43 -7.99 -10.52 0.66
CA ALA A 43 -6.59 -10.83 0.96
C ALA A 43 -5.65 -10.48 -0.21
N THR A 44 -6.19 -10.26 -1.41
CA THR A 44 -5.43 -9.98 -2.63
C THR A 44 -5.68 -8.58 -3.18
N ASP A 45 -6.89 -8.06 -3.03
CA ASP A 45 -7.34 -6.83 -3.70
C ASP A 45 -7.39 -5.65 -2.73
N GLY A 46 -6.61 -4.61 -3.04
CA GLY A 46 -6.46 -3.45 -2.19
C GLY A 46 -6.13 -2.16 -2.93
N TRP A 47 -6.18 -1.07 -2.17
CA TRP A 47 -5.90 0.29 -2.60
C TRP A 47 -5.01 1.00 -1.58
N ALA A 48 -4.20 1.93 -2.07
CA ALA A 48 -3.41 2.80 -1.21
C ALA A 48 -3.29 4.19 -1.82
N ILE A 49 -3.07 5.19 -0.97
CA ILE A 49 -2.72 6.55 -1.38
C ILE A 49 -1.22 6.73 -1.18
N PHE A 50 -0.49 6.77 -2.29
CA PHE A 50 0.95 7.00 -2.30
C PHE A 50 1.24 8.47 -2.50
N ALA A 51 1.92 9.08 -1.53
CA ALA A 51 2.39 10.44 -1.61
C ALA A 51 3.90 10.50 -1.88
N PRO A 52 4.36 11.53 -2.58
CA PRO A 52 5.79 11.75 -2.80
C PRO A 52 6.48 12.16 -1.50
N VAL A 53 7.69 11.63 -1.27
CA VAL A 53 8.55 12.02 -0.15
C VAL A 53 9.05 13.46 -0.28
N VAL A 54 9.23 13.94 -1.52
CA VAL A 54 9.65 15.32 -1.84
C VAL A 54 8.45 16.11 -2.35
N THR A 55 8.13 17.21 -1.68
CA THR A 55 7.04 18.11 -2.05
C THR A 55 7.50 19.17 -3.06
N GLY A 56 6.61 19.58 -3.95
CA GLY A 56 6.87 20.55 -5.00
C GLY A 56 5.68 20.71 -5.95
N PRO A 57 5.70 21.64 -6.91
CA PRO A 57 4.55 21.95 -7.77
C PRO A 57 4.02 20.77 -8.60
N ARG A 58 4.82 19.71 -8.75
CA ARG A 58 4.49 18.48 -9.49
C ARG A 58 4.41 17.24 -8.58
N ALA A 59 4.46 17.44 -7.27
CA ALA A 59 4.37 16.38 -6.28
C ALA A 59 2.88 16.07 -6.03
N GLY A 60 2.32 15.17 -6.85
CA GLY A 60 0.95 14.68 -6.68
C GLY A 60 0.93 13.33 -5.97
N SER A 61 -0.08 13.11 -5.13
CA SER A 61 -0.40 11.78 -4.62
C SER A 61 -1.04 10.94 -5.72
N ALA A 62 -0.81 9.63 -5.69
CA ALA A 62 -1.41 8.66 -6.59
C ALA A 62 -2.29 7.68 -5.82
N LEU A 63 -3.51 7.49 -6.29
CA LEU A 63 -4.30 6.32 -5.93
C LEU A 63 -3.72 5.12 -6.69
N VAL A 64 -3.30 4.10 -5.95
CA VAL A 64 -2.76 2.85 -6.51
C VAL A 64 -3.62 1.67 -6.09
N THR A 65 -3.56 0.60 -6.86
CA THR A 65 -4.25 -0.66 -6.58
C THR A 65 -3.30 -1.84 -6.70
N THR A 66 -3.66 -2.92 -6.00
CA THR A 66 -3.02 -4.23 -6.05
C THR A 66 -4.10 -5.30 -6.18
N SER A 67 -3.77 -6.41 -6.82
CA SER A 67 -4.58 -7.63 -6.90
C SER A 67 -3.80 -8.88 -6.49
N ASP A 68 -2.66 -8.71 -5.82
CA ASP A 68 -1.75 -9.79 -5.42
C ASP A 68 -1.29 -9.72 -3.96
N GLY A 69 -2.09 -9.07 -3.11
CA GLY A 69 -1.84 -8.93 -1.68
C GLY A 69 -0.79 -7.85 -1.37
N GLY A 70 -0.67 -6.84 -2.23
CA GLY A 70 0.24 -5.72 -2.03
C GLY A 70 1.68 -5.99 -2.42
N ARG A 71 1.97 -7.06 -3.18
CA ARG A 71 3.31 -7.31 -3.71
C ARG A 71 3.63 -6.32 -4.83
N HIS A 72 2.67 -6.07 -5.71
CA HIS A 72 2.77 -5.08 -6.77
C HIS A 72 1.66 -4.03 -6.67
N TRP A 73 2.03 -2.77 -6.81
CA TRP A 73 1.12 -1.63 -6.81
C TRP A 73 1.22 -0.86 -8.12
N ALA A 74 0.07 -0.60 -8.74
CA ALA A 74 -0.02 0.15 -9.99
C ALA A 74 -0.94 1.37 -9.84
N PRO A 75 -0.64 2.50 -10.50
CA PRO A 75 -1.54 3.66 -10.52
C PRO A 75 -2.92 3.28 -11.07
N LEU A 76 -3.96 3.66 -10.33
CA LEU A 76 -5.33 3.57 -10.81
C LEU A 76 -5.64 4.84 -11.61
N ALA A 77 -5.47 4.79 -12.93
CA ALA A 77 -5.84 5.90 -13.80
C ALA A 77 -7.36 5.91 -14.04
N PRO A 78 -8.02 7.09 -14.04
CA PRO A 78 -9.39 7.19 -14.53
C PRO A 78 -9.45 6.75 -16.00
N ARG A 79 -10.55 6.11 -16.37
CA ARG A 79 -10.88 5.82 -17.78
C ARG A 79 -11.46 7.06 -18.46
#